data_AF-A0A3A8NAR6-F1
#
_entry.id   AF-A0A3A8NAR6-F1
#
_cell.length_a   1.000
_cell.length_b   1.000
_cell.length_c   1.000
_cell.angle_alpha   90.00
_cell.angle_beta   90.00
_cell.angle_gamma   90.00
#
_symmetry.space_group_name_H-M   'P 1'
#
loop_
_entity.id
_entity.type
_entity.pdbx_description
1 polymer ?
#
loop_
_entity_poly.entity_id
_entity_poly.type
_entity_poly.pdbx_seq_one_letter_code
_entity_poly.pdbx_strand_id
1 'polypeptide(L)'
;MSITDVCIKKPVFAWMIMAATIIFGLVAAQRIGISQFPDVDFPTINISVSWEGANPEAVETDVVEFIEEAVTQVEGVKSITSSARQGSANITVELDLSRNVDLALQDVQTKVSQAQRRLPLDIDPPVVSKSNPEDQPIMWLGVAGPFSQQVVSDFARYRVKERLQTVPGVGEVMLGGLLERNVRIWVDAEKLDAHALTVTDLVAALQREHVELPAGRIETQGREVNVRFMGEALDLETLRDVVVREENGRAVYLHDVAIVEDGFEDERRLARVNGEPAQALGIKKQRGANAVAVAQQVRAMLAELQKELPEGMSASINFDSTQFIEESVHEIEFELLLACILTAFVCWVFLGSLSSTLNVVLAIPMSLLGTVAVIYFLGFTLNTFTLLGLALAVGIVVDDAIMVLENIFRHAEEGKDRVSAAREGTAEITFAALAATLAVVAIFLPVVFMKGIIGRFFLQFGVTLCVAVLLSYVEAITLAPARCAQLLKTSREHRSRVGVVVDKAFTKLEHLYARVLAWGLVRPYRVLLVAVAMLVLSGFAFKALPGEFVPSQDQGRMSVRLQTAVGSSLEETNRLFKRAEDFVASRPEVTRVFAVVGGGGGGGSVNSG
;
A
#
# COMPACT_ATOMS: atom_id res chain seq x y z
N MET A 1 -39.16 12.95 26.56
CA MET A 1 -38.92 13.86 25.41
C MET A 1 -38.08 13.09 24.41
N SER A 2 -38.55 12.96 23.17
CA SER A 2 -37.73 12.34 22.11
C SER A 2 -36.51 13.23 21.82
N ILE A 3 -35.41 12.64 21.35
CA ILE A 3 -34.21 13.39 20.95
C ILE A 3 -34.54 14.43 19.87
N THR A 4 -35.47 14.08 18.98
CA THR A 4 -36.06 14.97 17.96
C THR A 4 -36.73 16.19 18.58
N ASP A 5 -37.49 16.03 19.67
CA ASP A 5 -38.16 17.15 20.36
C ASP A 5 -37.15 18.15 20.95
N VAL A 6 -36.00 17.65 21.42
CA VAL A 6 -34.93 18.49 21.97
C VAL A 6 -34.27 19.29 20.86
N CYS A 7 -33.94 18.67 19.73
CA CYS A 7 -33.32 19.33 18.59
C CYS A 7 -34.24 20.36 17.92
N ILE A 8 -35.55 20.08 17.83
CA ILE A 8 -36.54 21.04 17.31
C ILE A 8 -36.68 22.25 18.25
N LYS A 9 -36.73 22.04 19.58
CA LYS A 9 -36.86 23.14 20.55
C LYS A 9 -35.57 23.94 20.74
N LYS A 10 -34.41 23.30 20.56
CA LYS A 10 -33.07 23.91 20.71
C LYS A 10 -32.33 23.86 19.36
N PRO A 11 -32.70 24.68 18.39
CA PRO A 11 -32.11 24.61 17.05
C PRO A 11 -30.61 24.91 17.03
N VAL A 12 -30.12 25.78 17.92
CA VAL A 12 -28.68 26.08 18.05
C VAL A 12 -27.88 24.82 18.40
N PHE A 13 -28.44 23.94 19.24
CA PHE A 13 -27.79 22.68 19.60
C PHE A 13 -27.67 21.75 18.40
N ALA A 14 -28.70 21.66 17.55
CA ALA A 14 -28.65 20.88 16.31
C ALA A 14 -27.59 21.42 15.34
N TRP A 15 -27.55 22.73 15.11
CA TRP A 15 -26.52 23.36 14.26
C TRP A 15 -25.11 23.17 14.82
N MET A 16 -24.93 23.23 16.14
CA MET A 16 -23.63 22.97 16.78
C MET A 16 -23.16 21.53 16.60
N ILE A 17 -24.07 20.54 16.69
CA ILE A 17 -23.73 19.14 16.41
C ILE A 17 -23.32 18.99 14.94
N MET A 18 -24.08 19.56 14.01
CA MET A 18 -23.72 19.52 12.57
C MET A 18 -22.33 20.09 12.33
N ALA A 19 -22.11 21.30 12.84
CA ALA A 19 -20.86 22.01 12.67
C ALA A 19 -19.69 21.26 13.32
N ALA A 20 -19.89 20.71 14.52
CA ALA A 20 -18.89 19.89 15.19
C ALA A 20 -18.52 18.66 14.35
N THR A 21 -19.50 17.87 13.90
CA THR A 21 -19.25 16.68 13.08
C THR A 21 -18.54 17.01 11.77
N ILE A 22 -18.97 18.08 11.08
CA ILE A 22 -18.33 18.55 9.85
C ILE A 22 -16.89 19.01 10.12
N ILE A 23 -16.64 19.78 11.18
CA ILE A 23 -15.30 20.27 11.53
C ILE A 23 -14.38 19.12 11.92
N PHE A 24 -14.83 18.19 12.78
CA PHE A 24 -14.06 17.01 13.14
C PHE A 24 -13.75 16.14 11.91
N GLY A 25 -14.73 15.96 11.03
CA GLY A 25 -14.55 15.24 9.78
C GLY A 25 -13.59 15.93 8.81
N LEU A 26 -13.63 17.26 8.71
CA LEU A 26 -12.69 18.03 7.89
C LEU A 26 -11.25 17.94 8.44
N VAL A 27 -11.08 18.03 9.75
CA VAL A 27 -9.77 17.86 10.41
C VAL A 27 -9.27 16.42 10.23
N ALA A 28 -10.15 15.42 10.33
CA ALA A 28 -9.80 14.03 10.08
C ALA A 28 -9.42 13.78 8.62
N ALA A 29 -10.16 14.35 7.66
CA ALA A 29 -9.89 14.26 6.23
C ALA A 29 -8.49 14.82 5.86
N GLN A 30 -8.02 15.84 6.58
CA GLN A 30 -6.67 16.40 6.38
C GLN A 30 -5.55 15.57 7.02
N ARG A 31 -5.87 14.67 7.96
CA ARG A 31 -4.88 13.89 8.73
C ARG A 31 -4.84 12.41 8.39
N ILE A 32 -5.91 11.89 7.79
CA ILE A 32 -6.01 10.49 7.40
C ILE A 32 -5.00 10.18 6.28
N GLY A 33 -4.35 9.00 6.38
CA GLY A 33 -3.40 8.55 5.38
C GLY A 33 -4.11 8.21 4.06
N ILE A 34 -3.48 8.52 2.93
CA ILE A 34 -3.96 8.14 1.59
C ILE A 34 -3.16 6.94 1.10
N SER A 35 -3.84 5.91 0.62
CA SER A 35 -3.24 4.67 0.10
C SER A 35 -4.14 4.05 -0.97
N GLN A 36 -3.58 3.27 -1.89
CA GLN A 36 -4.40 2.59 -2.92
C GLN A 36 -5.29 1.50 -2.31
N PHE A 37 -4.68 0.72 -1.42
CA PHE A 37 -5.29 -0.44 -0.77
C PHE A 37 -5.39 -0.21 0.75
N PRO A 38 -6.27 -0.96 1.43
CA PRO A 38 -6.31 -1.06 2.88
C PRO A 38 -4.96 -1.48 3.46
N ASP A 39 -4.49 -0.78 4.51
CA ASP A 39 -3.34 -1.23 5.30
C ASP A 39 -3.77 -2.42 6.17
N VAL A 40 -3.56 -3.63 5.65
CA VAL A 40 -3.93 -4.87 6.31
C VAL A 40 -2.69 -5.75 6.39
N ASP A 41 -2.31 -6.17 7.60
CA ASP A 41 -1.22 -7.13 7.75
C ASP A 41 -1.62 -8.47 7.11
N PHE A 42 -0.87 -8.89 6.10
CA PHE A 42 -1.05 -10.22 5.55
C PHE A 42 -0.49 -11.24 6.54
N PRO A 43 -1.17 -12.38 6.76
CA PRO A 43 -0.69 -13.42 7.66
C PRO A 43 0.44 -14.22 6.99
N THR A 44 1.50 -13.53 6.56
CA THR A 44 2.62 -14.10 5.81
C THR A 44 3.92 -13.56 6.37
N ILE A 45 4.79 -14.45 6.82
CA ILE A 45 6.14 -14.13 7.31
C ILE A 45 7.13 -14.67 6.28
N ASN A 46 8.09 -13.84 5.88
CA ASN A 46 9.20 -14.24 5.02
C ASN A 46 10.48 -14.38 5.83
N ILE A 47 11.16 -15.50 5.67
CA ILE A 47 12.48 -15.78 6.24
C ILE A 47 13.44 -15.82 5.06
N SER A 48 14.37 -14.87 5.02
CA SER A 48 15.42 -14.82 4.01
C SER A 48 16.73 -15.30 4.62
N VAL A 49 17.43 -16.16 3.90
CA VAL A 49 18.74 -16.66 4.30
C VAL A 49 19.70 -16.53 3.13
N SER A 50 20.92 -16.09 3.42
CA SER A 50 22.01 -15.97 2.45
C SER A 50 23.14 -16.90 2.86
N TRP A 51 23.56 -17.77 1.95
CA TRP A 51 24.72 -18.66 2.15
C TRP A 51 25.57 -18.63 0.88
N GLU A 52 26.49 -17.67 0.82
CA GLU A 52 27.26 -17.40 -0.38
C GLU A 52 28.06 -18.63 -0.85
N GLY A 53 28.06 -18.86 -2.16
CA GLY A 53 28.78 -19.99 -2.77
C GLY A 53 28.07 -21.34 -2.72
N ALA A 54 27.01 -21.50 -1.92
CA ALA A 54 26.26 -22.76 -1.84
C ALA A 54 25.40 -23.01 -3.08
N ASN A 55 25.38 -24.27 -3.55
CA ASN A 55 24.48 -24.72 -4.62
C ASN A 55 23.06 -24.91 -4.09
N PRO A 56 22.02 -24.79 -4.94
CA PRO A 56 20.63 -24.88 -4.50
C PRO A 56 20.29 -26.12 -3.67
N GLU A 57 20.84 -27.29 -4.03
CA GLU A 57 20.56 -28.55 -3.34
C GLU A 57 21.16 -28.59 -1.93
N ALA A 58 22.35 -27.99 -1.73
CA ALA A 58 22.95 -27.86 -0.41
C ALA A 58 22.17 -26.86 0.45
N VAL A 59 21.74 -25.73 -0.14
CA VAL A 59 20.89 -24.76 0.55
C VAL A 59 19.56 -25.40 0.98
N GLU A 60 18.97 -26.24 0.13
CA GLU A 60 17.74 -26.96 0.46
C GLU A 60 17.95 -27.91 1.65
N THR A 61 18.94 -28.80 1.54
CA THR A 61 19.19 -29.87 2.53
C THR A 61 19.75 -29.34 3.85
N ASP A 62 20.71 -28.41 3.81
CA ASP A 62 21.47 -27.99 4.99
C ASP A 62 20.91 -26.71 5.66
N VAL A 63 19.96 -26.01 5.01
CA VAL A 63 19.37 -24.77 5.55
C VAL A 63 17.86 -24.80 5.56
N VAL A 64 17.22 -25.01 4.40
CA VAL A 64 15.76 -24.90 4.27
C VAL A 64 15.06 -25.96 5.12
N GLU A 65 15.42 -27.24 4.99
CA GLU A 65 14.78 -28.33 5.73
C GLU A 65 14.82 -28.09 7.26
N PHE A 66 15.95 -27.63 7.81
CA PHE A 66 16.07 -27.35 9.24
C PHE A 66 15.21 -26.17 9.69
N ILE A 67 15.11 -25.12 8.86
CA ILE A 67 14.27 -23.96 9.17
C ILE A 67 12.79 -24.34 9.06
N GLU A 68 12.39 -25.11 8.04
CA GLU A 68 11.02 -25.61 7.88
C GLU A 68 10.60 -26.48 9.06
N GLU A 69 11.45 -27.41 9.49
CA GLU A 69 11.17 -28.28 10.65
C GLU A 69 10.97 -27.46 11.92
N ALA A 70 11.78 -26.41 12.12
CA ALA A 70 11.68 -25.54 13.29
C ALA A 70 10.42 -24.67 13.26
N VAL A 71 10.06 -24.14 12.09
CA VAL A 71 8.92 -23.23 11.92
C VAL A 71 7.58 -23.98 11.89
N THR A 72 7.56 -25.24 11.46
CA THR A 72 6.37 -26.11 11.53
C THR A 72 5.85 -26.27 12.96
N GLN A 73 6.69 -26.08 13.98
CA GLN A 73 6.31 -26.14 15.39
C GLN A 73 5.57 -24.90 15.88
N VAL A 74 5.48 -23.84 15.07
CA VAL A 74 4.77 -22.61 15.43
C VAL A 74 3.26 -22.83 15.27
N GLU A 75 2.50 -22.39 16.27
CA GLU A 75 1.04 -22.51 16.26
C GLU A 75 0.41 -21.60 15.20
N GLY A 76 -0.55 -22.15 14.44
CA GLY A 76 -1.30 -21.39 13.44
C GLY A 76 -0.57 -21.23 12.11
N VAL A 77 0.41 -22.09 11.79
CA VAL A 77 0.97 -22.21 10.44
C VAL A 77 0.01 -23.00 9.57
N LYS A 78 -0.41 -22.40 8.45
CA LYS A 78 -1.32 -23.00 7.47
C LYS A 78 -0.56 -23.65 6.32
N SER A 79 0.45 -22.95 5.77
CA SER A 79 1.30 -23.47 4.71
C SER A 79 2.71 -22.89 4.81
N ILE A 80 3.71 -23.66 4.35
CA ILE A 80 5.09 -23.20 4.22
C ILE A 80 5.47 -23.42 2.75
N THR A 81 6.00 -22.39 2.12
CA THR A 81 6.52 -22.46 0.74
C THR A 81 7.94 -21.94 0.74
N SER A 82 8.86 -22.79 0.32
CA SER A 82 10.28 -22.44 0.25
C SER A 82 10.79 -22.42 -1.17
N SER A 83 11.74 -21.52 -1.43
CA SER A 83 12.48 -21.43 -2.69
C SER A 83 13.96 -21.34 -2.37
N ALA A 84 14.68 -22.43 -2.63
CA ALA A 84 16.15 -22.44 -2.62
C ALA A 84 16.69 -21.97 -3.97
N ARG A 85 17.73 -21.15 -3.94
CA ARG A 85 18.49 -20.68 -5.09
C ARG A 85 19.97 -20.77 -4.77
N GLN A 86 20.82 -20.57 -5.77
CA GLN A 86 22.25 -20.48 -5.53
C GLN A 86 22.52 -19.28 -4.63
N GLY A 87 23.20 -19.52 -3.51
CA GLY A 87 23.59 -18.48 -2.57
C GLY A 87 22.49 -17.99 -1.62
N SER A 88 21.22 -18.39 -1.78
CA SER A 88 20.14 -17.89 -0.94
C SER A 88 18.88 -18.75 -0.91
N ALA A 89 18.11 -18.63 0.16
CA ALA A 89 16.78 -19.23 0.30
C ALA A 89 15.77 -18.20 0.80
N ASN A 90 14.53 -18.32 0.31
CA ASN A 90 13.39 -17.64 0.89
C ASN A 90 12.34 -18.67 1.33
N ILE A 91 11.96 -18.62 2.61
CA ILE A 91 10.91 -19.43 3.20
C ILE A 91 9.74 -18.52 3.54
N THR A 92 8.59 -18.73 2.89
CA THR A 92 7.36 -18.00 3.16
C THR A 92 6.42 -18.86 4.00
N VAL A 93 6.04 -18.34 5.15
CA VAL A 93 5.18 -18.99 6.14
C VAL A 93 3.82 -18.30 6.11
N GLU A 94 2.81 -18.99 5.60
CA GLU A 94 1.41 -18.53 5.65
C GLU A 94 0.78 -18.98 6.98
N LEU A 95 0.24 -18.02 7.71
CA LEU A 95 -0.43 -18.21 8.99
C LEU A 95 -1.95 -18.20 8.82
N ASP A 96 -2.65 -18.77 9.80
CA ASP A 96 -4.09 -18.60 9.94
C ASP A 96 -4.46 -17.14 10.20
N LEU A 97 -5.55 -16.69 9.58
CA LEU A 97 -6.02 -15.30 9.65
C LEU A 97 -6.35 -14.83 11.08
N SER A 98 -6.67 -15.76 11.98
CA SER A 98 -6.96 -15.49 13.39
C SER A 98 -5.71 -15.33 14.24
N ARG A 99 -4.54 -15.75 13.75
CA ARG A 99 -3.27 -15.59 14.45
C ARG A 99 -2.80 -14.14 14.30
N ASN A 100 -2.40 -13.54 15.42
CA ASN A 100 -1.77 -12.23 15.38
C ASN A 100 -0.36 -12.37 14.76
N VAL A 101 -0.08 -11.57 13.72
CA VAL A 101 1.15 -11.67 12.94
C VAL A 101 2.37 -11.18 13.73
N ASP A 102 2.22 -10.21 14.65
CA ASP A 102 3.31 -9.77 15.53
C ASP A 102 3.77 -10.88 16.47
N LEU A 103 2.82 -11.57 17.12
CA LEU A 103 3.13 -12.68 18.02
C LEU A 103 3.71 -13.86 17.24
N ALA A 104 3.15 -14.18 16.07
CA ALA A 104 3.69 -15.22 15.22
C ALA A 104 5.11 -14.88 14.72
N LEU A 105 5.40 -13.62 14.41
CA LEU A 105 6.75 -13.18 14.04
C LEU A 105 7.75 -13.44 15.17
N GLN A 106 7.37 -13.14 16.42
CA GLN A 106 8.22 -13.42 17.59
C GLN A 106 8.44 -14.92 17.79
N ASP A 107 7.39 -15.73 17.63
CA ASP A 107 7.49 -17.20 17.74
C ASP A 107 8.38 -17.79 16.65
N VAL A 108 8.17 -17.39 15.39
CA VAL A 108 8.98 -17.79 14.24
C VAL A 108 10.43 -17.39 14.47
N GLN A 109 10.68 -16.13 14.85
CA GLN A 109 12.04 -15.67 15.11
C GLN A 109 12.72 -16.46 16.24
N THR A 110 11.99 -16.76 17.32
CA THR A 110 12.49 -17.60 18.41
C THR A 110 12.85 -19.01 17.92
N LYS A 111 12.01 -19.63 17.09
CA LYS A 111 12.26 -20.96 16.53
C LYS A 111 13.41 -20.97 15.53
N VAL A 112 13.49 -19.98 14.66
CA VAL A 112 14.60 -19.80 13.72
C VAL A 112 15.92 -19.59 14.47
N SER A 113 15.96 -18.74 15.51
CA SER A 113 17.16 -18.57 16.34
C SER A 113 17.56 -19.84 17.10
N GLN A 114 16.61 -20.71 17.46
CA GLN A 114 16.93 -22.03 18.03
C GLN A 114 17.54 -22.97 16.98
N ALA A 115 16.99 -22.96 15.76
CA ALA A 115 17.48 -23.73 14.62
C ALA A 115 18.84 -23.25 14.11
N GLN A 116 19.16 -21.97 14.31
CA GLN A 116 20.44 -21.37 13.90
C GLN A 116 21.67 -22.12 14.47
N ARG A 117 21.53 -22.80 15.61
CA ARG A 117 22.60 -23.65 16.18
C ARG A 117 22.91 -24.92 15.37
N ARG A 118 22.02 -25.32 14.46
CA ARG A 118 22.18 -26.46 13.56
C ARG A 118 22.57 -26.05 12.15
N LEU A 119 22.47 -24.76 11.82
CA LEU A 119 22.86 -24.24 10.53
C LEU A 119 24.40 -24.23 10.41
N PRO A 120 24.95 -24.22 9.18
CA PRO A 120 26.38 -24.01 8.94
C PRO A 120 26.90 -22.74 9.61
N LEU A 121 28.18 -22.75 10.02
CA LEU A 121 28.78 -21.63 10.78
C LEU A 121 29.13 -20.41 9.90
N ASP A 122 29.22 -20.61 8.60
CA ASP A 122 29.60 -19.66 7.55
C ASP A 122 28.38 -18.96 6.91
N ILE A 123 27.18 -19.19 7.43
CA ILE A 123 25.94 -18.60 6.92
C ILE A 123 25.64 -17.23 7.55
N ASP A 124 25.06 -16.32 6.78
CA ASP A 124 24.52 -15.09 7.34
C ASP A 124 23.31 -15.40 8.24
N PRO A 125 23.14 -14.67 9.37
CA PRO A 125 21.98 -14.84 10.22
C PRO A 125 20.66 -14.69 9.44
N PRO A 126 19.73 -15.66 9.56
CA PRO A 126 18.42 -15.57 8.91
C PRO A 126 17.67 -14.29 9.28
N VAL A 127 17.15 -13.60 8.27
CA VAL A 127 16.35 -12.38 8.46
C VAL A 127 14.88 -12.74 8.38
N VAL A 128 14.16 -12.58 9.49
CA VAL A 128 12.72 -12.81 9.58
C VAL A 128 12.00 -11.47 9.43
N SER A 129 11.05 -11.39 8.50
CA SER A 129 10.31 -10.17 8.19
C SER A 129 8.84 -10.48 7.86
N LYS A 130 7.96 -9.50 8.02
CA LYS A 130 6.57 -9.62 7.54
C LYS A 130 6.52 -9.29 6.06
N SER A 131 5.64 -9.96 5.32
CA SER A 131 5.33 -9.61 3.94
C SER A 131 3.97 -8.90 3.87
N ASN A 132 3.93 -7.70 3.29
CA ASN A 132 2.70 -6.93 3.05
C ASN A 132 2.79 -6.30 1.64
N PRO A 133 1.71 -6.24 0.84
CA PRO A 133 1.68 -5.48 -0.41
C PRO A 133 2.12 -4.02 -0.27
N GLU A 134 1.85 -3.38 0.88
CA GLU A 134 2.29 -2.01 1.19
C GLU A 134 3.80 -1.91 1.46
N ASP A 135 4.51 -3.05 1.59
CA ASP A 135 5.96 -3.07 1.75
C ASP A 135 6.74 -2.88 0.42
N GLN A 136 6.04 -2.75 -0.70
CA GLN A 136 6.65 -2.46 -2.00
C GLN A 136 7.13 -0.99 -2.09
N PRO A 137 8.25 -0.72 -2.79
CA PRO A 137 8.68 0.65 -3.04
C PRO A 137 7.61 1.46 -3.78
N ILE A 138 7.29 2.64 -3.24
CA ILE A 138 6.31 3.57 -3.84
C ILE A 138 6.89 4.32 -5.04
N MET A 139 8.22 4.49 -5.08
CA MET A 139 8.95 5.11 -6.18
C MET A 139 10.26 4.36 -6.44
N TRP A 140 10.64 4.27 -7.72
CA TRP A 140 12.00 3.92 -8.12
C TRP A 140 12.66 5.10 -8.79
N LEU A 141 13.82 5.50 -8.27
CA LEU A 141 14.70 6.49 -8.85
C LEU A 141 15.83 5.79 -9.60
N GLY A 142 16.31 6.41 -10.66
CA GLY A 142 17.54 6.03 -11.35
C GLY A 142 18.53 7.18 -11.32
N VAL A 143 19.73 6.93 -10.81
CA VAL A 143 20.86 7.84 -10.92
C VAL A 143 21.75 7.35 -12.04
N ALA A 144 21.89 8.13 -13.10
CA ALA A 144 22.68 7.82 -14.28
C ALA A 144 23.67 8.95 -14.58
N GLY A 145 24.78 8.65 -15.24
CA GLY A 145 25.75 9.65 -15.68
C GLY A 145 26.90 9.05 -16.49
N PRO A 146 27.76 9.88 -17.09
CA PRO A 146 28.87 9.44 -17.93
C PRO A 146 30.04 8.83 -17.15
N PHE A 147 29.92 8.72 -15.83
CA PHE A 147 30.94 8.17 -14.93
C PHE A 147 30.87 6.65 -14.89
N SER A 148 31.91 6.00 -14.34
CA SER A 148 31.86 4.56 -14.11
C SER A 148 30.71 4.20 -13.18
N GLN A 149 30.11 3.01 -13.37
CA GLN A 149 29.01 2.53 -12.54
C GLN A 149 29.35 2.53 -11.04
N GLN A 150 30.65 2.37 -10.73
CA GLN A 150 31.23 2.45 -9.40
C GLN A 150 31.03 3.83 -8.76
N VAL A 151 31.45 4.90 -9.44
CA VAL A 151 31.31 6.28 -8.95
C VAL A 151 29.82 6.63 -8.80
N VAL A 152 28.99 6.19 -9.74
CA VAL A 152 27.54 6.38 -9.66
C VAL A 152 26.94 5.64 -8.45
N SER A 153 27.38 4.41 -8.19
CA SER A 153 26.93 3.58 -7.06
C SER A 153 27.32 4.19 -5.71
N ASP A 154 28.57 4.61 -5.54
CA ASP A 154 29.07 5.25 -4.32
C ASP A 154 28.35 6.56 -4.05
N PHE A 155 28.21 7.40 -5.08
CA PHE A 155 27.51 8.66 -4.96
C PHE A 155 26.03 8.44 -4.59
N ALA A 156 25.38 7.47 -5.21
CA ALA A 156 24.01 7.11 -4.88
C ALA A 156 23.88 6.59 -3.44
N ARG A 157 24.83 5.80 -2.93
CA ARG A 157 24.82 5.24 -1.57
C ARG A 157 25.08 6.29 -0.50
N TYR A 158 26.14 7.09 -0.65
CA TYR A 158 26.61 7.98 0.42
C TYR A 158 26.04 9.40 0.35
N ARG A 159 25.51 9.84 -0.81
CA ARG A 159 24.91 11.17 -0.94
C ARG A 159 23.40 11.11 -1.14
N VAL A 160 22.95 10.38 -2.16
CA VAL A 160 21.53 10.37 -2.53
C VAL A 160 20.70 9.59 -1.51
N LYS A 161 21.07 8.35 -1.20
CA LYS A 161 20.35 7.48 -0.26
C LYS A 161 20.28 8.09 1.14
N GLU A 162 21.41 8.51 1.71
CA GLU A 162 21.45 9.11 3.06
C GLU A 162 20.51 10.32 3.15
N ARG A 163 20.50 11.18 2.12
CA ARG A 163 19.61 12.35 2.09
C ARG A 163 18.14 11.97 1.96
N LEU A 164 17.80 11.03 1.07
CA LEU A 164 16.43 10.55 0.89
C LEU A 164 15.88 9.86 2.15
N GLN A 165 16.73 9.17 2.92
CA GLN A 165 16.34 8.55 4.19
C GLN A 165 15.95 9.58 5.27
N THR A 166 16.40 10.84 5.17
CA THR A 166 16.00 11.90 6.11
C THR A 166 14.59 12.43 5.88
N VAL A 167 13.95 12.07 4.77
CA VAL A 167 12.59 12.54 4.44
C VAL A 167 11.57 11.88 5.38
N PRO A 168 10.75 12.66 6.10
CA PRO A 168 9.71 12.12 6.98
C PRO A 168 8.78 11.15 6.25
N GLY A 169 8.60 9.95 6.82
CA GLY A 169 7.75 8.90 6.26
C GLY A 169 8.44 7.98 5.25
N VAL A 170 9.71 8.21 4.91
CA VAL A 170 10.54 7.18 4.23
C VAL A 170 10.97 6.14 5.24
N GLY A 171 10.67 4.87 4.96
CA GLY A 171 11.00 3.74 5.83
C GLY A 171 12.34 3.13 5.47
N GLU A 172 12.54 2.87 4.18
CA GLU A 172 13.76 2.24 3.67
C GLU A 172 14.04 2.74 2.25
N VAL A 173 15.32 2.84 1.91
CA VAL A 173 15.76 3.10 0.54
C VAL A 173 16.61 1.91 0.09
N MET A 174 16.01 1.09 -0.78
CA MET A 174 16.61 -0.09 -1.37
C MET A 174 17.51 0.32 -2.54
N LEU A 175 18.63 -0.36 -2.71
CA LEU A 175 19.55 -0.13 -3.84
C LEU A 175 19.46 -1.32 -4.80
N GLY A 176 19.21 -1.05 -6.09
CA GLY A 176 19.16 -2.06 -7.15
C GLY A 176 20.34 -1.94 -8.10
N GLY A 177 21.07 -3.04 -8.34
CA GLY A 177 22.27 -3.03 -9.18
C GLY A 177 23.52 -2.42 -8.51
N LEU A 178 23.52 -2.37 -7.17
CA LEU A 178 24.64 -1.88 -6.37
C LEU A 178 25.88 -2.76 -6.58
N LEU A 179 26.99 -2.13 -6.91
CA LEU A 179 28.33 -2.70 -6.83
C LEU A 179 28.98 -2.23 -5.54
N GLU A 180 29.08 -3.11 -4.55
CA GLU A 180 29.79 -2.78 -3.32
C GLU A 180 31.29 -2.74 -3.57
N ARG A 181 31.95 -1.69 -3.09
CA ARG A 181 33.41 -1.61 -3.11
C ARG A 181 33.97 -2.71 -2.21
N ASN A 182 34.84 -3.54 -2.77
CA ASN A 182 35.44 -4.68 -2.06
C ASN A 182 36.89 -4.87 -2.51
N VAL A 183 37.79 -5.12 -1.56
CA VAL A 183 39.20 -5.38 -1.90
C VAL A 183 39.31 -6.80 -2.45
N ARG A 184 39.76 -6.91 -3.71
CA ARG A 184 39.92 -8.21 -4.38
C ARG A 184 41.34 -8.71 -4.21
N ILE A 185 41.45 -9.98 -3.83
CA ILE A 185 42.71 -10.71 -3.70
C ILE A 185 42.70 -11.83 -4.76
N TRP A 186 43.31 -11.56 -5.91
CA TRP A 186 43.44 -12.53 -6.99
C TRP A 186 44.62 -13.44 -6.72
N VAL A 187 44.33 -14.63 -6.23
CA VAL A 187 45.33 -15.63 -5.86
C VAL A 187 45.93 -16.28 -7.10
N ASP A 188 47.26 -16.38 -7.15
CA ASP A 188 47.98 -17.07 -8.22
C ASP A 188 48.33 -18.49 -7.78
N ALA A 189 47.69 -19.49 -8.43
CA ALA A 189 47.86 -20.89 -8.07
C ALA A 189 49.30 -21.40 -8.28
N GLU A 190 50.01 -20.91 -9.31
CA GLU A 190 51.38 -21.33 -9.59
C GLU A 190 52.35 -20.79 -8.53
N LYS A 191 52.15 -19.54 -8.10
CA LYS A 191 52.96 -18.93 -7.05
C LYS A 191 52.69 -19.53 -5.68
N LEU A 192 51.44 -19.85 -5.38
CA LEU A 192 51.10 -20.58 -4.15
C LEU A 192 51.81 -21.93 -4.08
N ASP A 193 51.77 -22.70 -5.16
CA ASP A 193 52.41 -24.02 -5.23
C ASP A 193 53.94 -23.91 -5.09
N ALA A 194 54.55 -22.90 -5.73
CA ALA A 194 55.99 -22.62 -5.61
C ALA A 194 56.43 -22.32 -4.17
N HIS A 195 55.53 -21.77 -3.34
CA HIS A 195 55.76 -21.48 -1.92
C HIS A 195 55.16 -22.54 -0.97
N ALA A 196 54.65 -23.65 -1.49
CA ALA A 196 53.95 -24.69 -0.71
C ALA A 196 52.85 -24.11 0.21
N LEU A 197 52.13 -23.11 -0.30
CA LEU A 197 51.02 -22.44 0.36
C LEU A 197 49.69 -22.86 -0.26
N THR A 198 48.65 -22.87 0.56
CA THR A 198 47.27 -23.11 0.13
C THR A 198 46.44 -21.84 0.28
N VAL A 199 45.28 -21.79 -0.38
CA VAL A 199 44.32 -20.68 -0.19
C VAL A 199 43.89 -20.57 1.28
N THR A 200 43.76 -21.71 1.98
CA THR A 200 43.43 -21.75 3.40
C THR A 200 44.49 -21.08 4.27
N ASP A 201 45.77 -21.18 3.89
CA ASP A 201 46.86 -20.47 4.59
C ASP A 201 46.73 -18.95 4.44
N LEU A 202 46.32 -18.47 3.26
CA LEU A 202 46.09 -17.04 3.02
C LEU A 202 44.92 -16.53 3.85
N VAL A 203 43.80 -17.26 3.86
CA VAL A 203 42.62 -16.90 4.67
C VAL A 203 42.99 -16.87 6.16
N ALA A 204 43.72 -17.87 6.65
CA ALA A 204 44.17 -17.92 8.04
C ALA A 204 45.16 -16.80 8.39
N ALA A 205 46.02 -16.40 7.45
CA ALA A 205 46.92 -15.26 7.63
C ALA A 205 46.15 -13.94 7.71
N LEU A 206 45.20 -13.71 6.81
CA LEU A 206 44.36 -12.51 6.84
C LEU A 206 43.54 -12.43 8.14
N GLN A 207 42.94 -13.53 8.59
CA GLN A 207 42.19 -13.57 9.85
C GLN A 207 43.04 -13.31 11.10
N ARG A 208 44.35 -13.58 11.01
CA ARG A 208 45.29 -13.36 12.12
C ARG A 208 45.89 -11.96 12.11
N GLU A 209 46.28 -11.47 10.93
CA GLU A 209 47.01 -10.21 10.79
C GLU A 209 46.06 -9.02 10.59
N HIS A 210 44.95 -9.18 9.87
CA HIS A 210 43.97 -8.13 9.58
C HIS A 210 42.78 -8.19 10.55
N VAL A 211 43.04 -7.98 11.84
CA VAL A 211 41.99 -8.01 12.88
C VAL A 211 42.18 -6.92 13.93
N GLU A 212 41.10 -6.23 14.28
CA GLU A 212 41.07 -5.31 15.41
C GLU A 212 40.70 -6.06 16.71
N LEU A 213 41.70 -6.27 17.59
CA LEU A 213 41.50 -6.91 18.89
C LEU A 213 41.32 -5.88 20.02
N PRO A 214 40.35 -6.07 20.94
CA PRO A 214 40.20 -5.19 22.08
C PRO A 214 41.38 -5.38 23.07
N ALA A 215 42.24 -4.37 23.20
CA ALA A 215 43.45 -4.43 24.04
C ALA A 215 43.25 -3.97 25.50
N GLY A 216 42.04 -3.53 25.86
CA GLY A 216 41.69 -3.15 27.23
C GLY A 216 42.23 -1.78 27.64
N ARG A 217 42.64 -1.65 28.91
CA ARG A 217 43.07 -0.38 29.51
C ARG A 217 44.23 -0.59 30.47
N ILE A 218 45.08 0.42 30.61
CA ILE A 218 46.17 0.47 31.58
C ILE A 218 45.75 1.41 32.70
N GLU A 219 45.73 0.89 33.92
CA GLU A 219 45.41 1.63 35.15
C GLU A 219 46.70 1.97 35.91
N THR A 220 46.95 3.26 36.14
CA THR A 220 48.05 3.79 36.95
C THR A 220 47.48 4.64 38.10
N GLN A 221 48.25 4.91 39.17
CA GLN A 221 47.82 5.77 40.29
C GLN A 221 47.43 7.17 39.78
N GLY A 222 46.12 7.40 39.64
CA GLY A 222 45.51 8.65 39.20
C GLY A 222 45.23 8.79 37.70
N ARG A 223 45.50 7.78 36.86
CA ARG A 223 45.16 7.83 35.42
C ARG A 223 44.86 6.46 34.83
N GLU A 224 43.75 6.37 34.11
CA GLU A 224 43.37 5.22 33.28
C GLU A 224 43.56 5.61 31.81
N VAL A 225 44.19 4.75 31.01
CA VAL A 225 44.42 4.97 29.57
C VAL A 225 43.90 3.76 28.81
N ASN A 226 42.97 4.00 27.87
CA ASN A 226 42.50 2.95 26.96
C ASN A 226 43.59 2.60 25.95
N VAL A 227 43.82 1.31 25.75
CA VAL A 227 44.75 0.78 24.75
C VAL A 227 43.93 0.23 23.59
N ARG A 228 44.26 0.67 22.37
CA ARG A 228 43.66 0.17 21.12
C ARG A 228 44.75 -0.54 20.33
N PHE A 229 44.50 -1.78 19.92
CA PHE A 229 45.38 -2.51 19.01
C PHE A 229 44.96 -2.18 17.58
N MET A 230 45.89 -1.65 16.78
CA MET A 230 45.64 -1.30 15.37
C MET A 230 46.20 -2.42 14.48
N GLY A 231 45.44 -3.50 14.34
CA GLY A 231 45.80 -4.62 13.47
C GLY A 231 45.23 -4.54 12.06
N GLU A 232 44.24 -3.66 11.81
CA GLU A 232 43.65 -3.53 10.47
C GLU A 232 44.59 -2.80 9.51
N ALA A 233 44.71 -3.34 8.29
CA ALA A 233 45.38 -2.68 7.18
C ALA A 233 44.44 -1.60 6.60
N LEU A 234 44.79 -0.33 6.82
CA LEU A 234 43.96 0.82 6.40
C LEU A 234 44.12 1.17 4.92
N ASP A 235 45.18 0.70 4.27
CA ASP A 235 45.47 0.94 2.87
C ASP A 235 45.87 -0.36 2.16
N LEU A 236 45.79 -0.34 0.82
CA LEU A 236 46.12 -1.50 0.00
C LEU A 236 47.60 -1.88 0.05
N GLU A 237 48.50 -0.93 0.32
CA GLU A 237 49.94 -1.22 0.40
C GLU A 237 50.25 -2.03 1.66
N THR A 238 49.71 -1.62 2.80
CA THR A 238 49.80 -2.36 4.07
C THR A 238 49.16 -3.73 3.96
N LEU A 239 48.04 -3.87 3.24
CA LEU A 239 47.40 -5.16 3.01
C LEU A 239 48.25 -6.09 2.14
N ARG A 240 48.94 -5.54 1.12
CA ARG A 240 49.89 -6.28 0.27
C ARG A 240 51.10 -6.79 1.04
N ASP A 241 51.52 -6.06 2.07
CA ASP A 241 52.66 -6.37 2.93
C ASP A 241 52.29 -7.30 4.11
N VAL A 242 51.07 -7.87 4.13
CA VAL A 242 50.68 -8.86 5.12
C VAL A 242 51.51 -10.13 4.95
N VAL A 243 52.09 -10.60 6.04
CA VAL A 243 52.91 -11.81 6.08
C VAL A 243 52.02 -13.04 6.10
N VAL A 244 52.09 -13.85 5.04
CA VAL A 244 51.31 -15.09 4.92
C VAL A 244 51.95 -16.22 5.73
N ARG A 245 53.26 -16.42 5.53
CA ARG A 245 54.06 -17.44 6.23
C ARG A 245 55.51 -16.99 6.29
N GLU A 246 56.22 -17.43 7.32
CA GLU A 246 57.68 -17.28 7.41
C GLU A 246 58.36 -18.64 7.17
N GLU A 247 59.28 -18.69 6.22
CA GLU A 247 60.04 -19.90 5.88
C GLU A 247 61.55 -19.61 5.94
N ASN A 248 62.28 -20.35 6.78
CA ASN A 248 63.74 -20.22 6.95
C ASN A 248 64.24 -18.77 7.22
N GLY A 249 63.45 -17.97 7.95
CA GLY A 249 63.76 -16.57 8.26
C GLY A 249 63.48 -15.59 7.11
N ARG A 250 62.75 -16.00 6.07
CA ARG A 250 62.19 -15.12 5.04
C ARG A 250 60.67 -15.12 5.13
N ALA A 251 60.09 -13.93 5.24
CA ALA A 251 58.66 -13.74 5.15
C ALA A 251 58.21 -13.85 3.68
N VAL A 252 57.13 -14.59 3.45
CA VAL A 252 56.39 -14.59 2.19
C VAL A 252 55.21 -13.64 2.38
N TYR A 253 55.15 -12.59 1.56
CA TYR A 253 54.12 -11.56 1.66
C TYR A 253 52.93 -11.88 0.76
N LEU A 254 51.79 -11.25 1.04
CA LEU A 254 50.58 -11.43 0.23
C LEU A 254 50.81 -11.03 -1.23
N HIS A 255 51.57 -9.96 -1.49
CA HIS A 255 51.91 -9.53 -2.84
C HIS A 255 52.76 -10.53 -3.63
N ASP A 256 53.47 -11.45 -2.95
CA ASP A 256 54.28 -12.47 -3.61
C ASP A 256 53.40 -13.57 -4.23
N VAL A 257 52.20 -13.79 -3.68
CA VAL A 257 51.31 -14.91 -4.04
C VAL A 257 49.94 -14.49 -4.58
N ALA A 258 49.59 -13.20 -4.47
CA ALA A 258 48.31 -12.68 -4.94
C ALA A 258 48.41 -11.23 -5.45
N ILE A 259 47.53 -10.87 -6.37
CA ILE A 259 47.33 -9.48 -6.80
C ILE A 259 46.20 -8.88 -5.95
N VAL A 260 46.54 -7.86 -5.17
CA VAL A 260 45.58 -7.14 -4.31
C VAL A 260 45.20 -5.83 -4.96
N GLU A 261 43.93 -5.68 -5.31
CA GLU A 261 43.38 -4.48 -5.94
C GLU A 261 42.13 -3.97 -5.26
N ASP A 262 41.90 -2.67 -5.39
CA ASP A 262 40.67 -2.04 -4.96
C ASP A 262 39.62 -2.30 -6.04
N GLY A 263 38.70 -3.21 -5.76
CA GLY A 263 37.72 -3.68 -6.72
C GLY A 263 36.31 -3.51 -6.18
N PHE A 264 35.41 -4.29 -6.76
CA PHE A 264 34.00 -4.32 -6.37
C PHE A 264 33.57 -5.78 -6.21
N GLU A 265 32.42 -6.02 -5.61
CA GLU A 265 31.77 -7.33 -5.65
C GLU A 265 31.59 -7.80 -7.11
N ASP A 266 31.35 -9.10 -7.33
CA ASP A 266 31.10 -9.62 -8.67
C ASP A 266 29.89 -8.92 -9.31
N GLU A 267 30.07 -8.44 -10.54
CA GLU A 267 28.99 -7.94 -11.38
C GLU A 267 28.03 -9.11 -11.68
N ARG A 268 27.07 -9.30 -10.78
CA ARG A 268 25.97 -10.27 -10.94
C ARG A 268 24.65 -9.59 -11.26
N ARG A 269 24.58 -8.27 -11.07
CA ARG A 269 23.40 -7.44 -11.32
C ARG A 269 23.82 -6.15 -12.01
N LEU A 270 23.00 -5.71 -12.95
CA LEU A 270 23.22 -4.46 -13.65
C LEU A 270 21.88 -3.76 -13.87
N ALA A 271 21.81 -2.47 -13.58
CA ALA A 271 20.64 -1.66 -13.83
C ALA A 271 20.92 -0.63 -14.94
N ARG A 272 19.92 -0.40 -15.79
CA ARG A 272 19.95 0.60 -16.85
C ARG A 272 18.69 1.44 -16.88
N VAL A 273 18.88 2.69 -17.26
CA VAL A 273 17.81 3.62 -17.60
C VAL A 273 18.04 4.06 -19.03
N ASN A 274 17.09 3.78 -19.92
CA ASN A 274 17.14 4.14 -21.35
C ASN A 274 18.46 3.72 -22.05
N GLY A 275 18.97 2.54 -21.71
CA GLY A 275 20.21 2.01 -22.29
C GLY A 275 21.51 2.45 -21.59
N GLU A 276 21.46 3.45 -20.71
CA GLU A 276 22.63 3.92 -19.94
C GLU A 276 22.74 3.22 -18.58
N PRO A 277 23.94 2.84 -18.12
CA PRO A 277 24.16 2.31 -16.77
C PRO A 277 23.64 3.26 -15.69
N ALA A 278 22.88 2.73 -14.75
CA ALA A 278 22.27 3.52 -13.70
C ALA A 278 22.23 2.76 -12.39
N GLN A 279 22.31 3.49 -11.28
CA GLN A 279 22.02 2.96 -9.95
C GLN A 279 20.54 3.18 -9.63
N ALA A 280 19.82 2.11 -9.33
CA ALA A 280 18.42 2.20 -8.95
C ALA A 280 18.27 2.40 -7.44
N LEU A 281 17.35 3.28 -7.03
CA LEU A 281 16.96 3.49 -5.63
C LEU A 281 15.45 3.31 -5.48
N GLY A 282 15.03 2.28 -4.75
CA GLY A 282 13.63 2.01 -4.44
C GLY A 282 13.26 2.63 -3.10
N ILE A 283 12.29 3.54 -3.08
CA ILE A 283 11.86 4.23 -1.85
C ILE A 283 10.63 3.54 -1.30
N LYS A 284 10.77 2.96 -0.11
CA LYS A 284 9.70 2.33 0.64
C LYS A 284 9.19 3.29 1.71
N LYS A 285 7.87 3.44 1.81
CA LYS A 285 7.25 4.28 2.85
C LYS A 285 7.21 3.56 4.20
N GLN A 286 7.13 4.33 5.27
CA GLN A 286 6.77 3.82 6.59
C GLN A 286 5.29 3.39 6.60
N ARG A 287 4.96 2.40 7.41
CA ARG A 287 3.57 1.94 7.57
C ARG A 287 2.70 3.06 8.15
N GLY A 288 1.45 3.16 7.70
CA GLY A 288 0.54 4.26 8.05
C GLY A 288 0.90 5.66 7.51
N ALA A 289 2.07 5.83 6.85
CA ALA A 289 2.41 7.10 6.22
C ALA A 289 1.62 7.31 4.92
N ASN A 290 1.34 8.58 4.60
CA ASN A 290 0.67 8.96 3.35
C ASN A 290 1.65 8.83 2.18
N ALA A 291 1.36 7.92 1.25
CA ALA A 291 2.23 7.64 0.10
C ALA A 291 2.46 8.87 -0.78
N VAL A 292 1.40 9.63 -1.08
CA VAL A 292 1.44 10.83 -1.93
C VAL A 292 2.27 11.94 -1.28
N ALA A 293 2.08 12.16 0.03
CA ALA A 293 2.84 13.18 0.76
C ALA A 293 4.35 12.85 0.80
N VAL A 294 4.70 11.58 1.03
CA VAL A 294 6.10 11.12 0.99
C VAL A 294 6.69 11.30 -0.40
N ALA A 295 5.95 10.95 -1.45
CA ALA A 295 6.41 11.14 -2.83
C ALA A 295 6.61 12.60 -3.22
N GLN A 296 5.72 13.50 -2.78
CA GLN A 296 5.90 14.94 -2.98
C GLN A 296 7.16 15.47 -2.28
N GLN A 297 7.44 15.03 -1.06
CA GLN A 297 8.66 15.43 -0.33
C GLN A 297 9.93 14.87 -0.96
N VAL A 298 9.90 13.61 -1.42
CA VAL A 298 11.00 13.02 -2.18
C VAL A 298 11.23 13.76 -3.50
N ARG A 299 10.17 14.13 -4.23
CA ARG A 299 10.27 14.93 -5.46
C ARG A 299 10.93 16.29 -5.20
N ALA A 300 10.55 16.96 -4.11
CA ALA A 300 11.17 18.21 -3.69
C ALA A 300 12.66 18.03 -3.33
N MET A 301 12.98 17.00 -2.53
CA MET A 301 14.36 16.68 -2.17
C MET A 301 15.21 16.30 -3.39
N LEU A 302 14.63 15.56 -4.34
CA LEU A 302 15.31 15.19 -5.58
C LEU A 302 15.63 16.42 -6.43
N ALA A 303 14.73 17.40 -6.50
CA ALA A 303 14.95 18.65 -7.22
C ALA A 303 16.05 19.52 -6.57
N GLU A 304 16.24 19.43 -5.24
CA GLU A 304 17.37 20.05 -4.55
C GLU A 304 18.67 19.28 -4.83
N LEU A 305 18.67 17.96 -4.65
CA LEU A 305 19.79 17.08 -4.92
C LEU A 305 20.29 17.21 -6.37
N GLN A 306 19.39 17.39 -7.33
CA GLN A 306 19.73 17.53 -8.74
C GLN A 306 20.61 18.77 -9.02
N LYS A 307 20.59 19.80 -8.15
CA LYS A 307 21.48 20.96 -8.25
C LYS A 307 22.87 20.71 -7.69
N GLU A 308 23.01 19.70 -6.83
CA GLU A 308 24.27 19.29 -6.19
C GLU A 308 24.96 18.15 -6.94
N LEU A 309 24.28 17.55 -7.93
CA LEU A 309 24.84 16.50 -8.76
C LEU A 309 26.03 17.01 -9.57
N PRO A 310 27.12 16.22 -9.70
CA PRO A 310 28.22 16.52 -10.61
C PRO A 310 27.74 16.72 -12.05
N GLU A 311 28.44 17.55 -12.81
CA GLU A 311 28.11 17.79 -14.23
C GLU A 311 27.99 16.46 -15.00
N GLY A 312 26.86 16.26 -15.68
CA GLY A 312 26.55 15.05 -16.43
C GLY A 312 25.85 13.94 -15.62
N MET A 313 25.79 14.01 -14.29
CA MET A 313 24.98 13.08 -13.50
C MET A 313 23.53 13.58 -13.41
N SER A 314 22.56 12.69 -13.62
CA SER A 314 21.14 12.97 -13.51
C SER A 314 20.45 11.94 -12.62
N ALA A 315 19.55 12.42 -11.76
CA ALA A 315 18.69 11.57 -10.96
C ALA A 315 17.25 11.78 -11.44
N SER A 316 16.59 10.69 -11.85
CA SER A 316 15.26 10.75 -12.44
C SER A 316 14.34 9.69 -11.83
N ILE A 317 13.03 9.98 -11.80
CA ILE A 317 12.03 9.05 -11.29
C ILE A 317 11.64 8.09 -12.42
N ASN A 318 12.04 6.82 -12.30
CA ASN A 318 11.71 5.79 -13.30
C ASN A 318 10.31 5.23 -13.12
N PHE A 319 9.89 5.08 -11.87
CA PHE A 319 8.57 4.58 -11.51
C PHE A 319 8.03 5.35 -10.32
N ASP A 320 6.74 5.68 -10.39
CA ASP A 320 6.02 6.35 -9.32
C ASP A 320 4.59 5.82 -9.24
N SER A 321 4.34 4.96 -8.26
CA SER A 321 2.99 4.45 -8.00
C SER A 321 2.05 5.55 -7.49
N THR A 322 2.59 6.63 -6.94
CA THR A 322 1.78 7.65 -6.26
C THR A 322 1.03 8.55 -7.23
N GLN A 323 1.48 8.67 -8.48
CA GLN A 323 0.74 9.41 -9.51
C GLN A 323 -0.62 8.76 -9.77
N PHE A 324 -0.64 7.43 -9.96
CA PHE A 324 -1.89 6.69 -10.13
C PHE A 324 -2.80 6.81 -8.90
N ILE A 325 -2.22 6.80 -7.69
CA ILE A 325 -2.98 6.98 -6.44
C ILE A 325 -3.57 8.38 -6.36
N GLU A 326 -2.79 9.42 -6.67
CA GLU A 326 -3.21 10.81 -6.66
C GLU A 326 -4.31 11.08 -7.70
N GLU A 327 -4.15 10.57 -8.91
CA GLU A 327 -5.17 10.64 -9.98
C GLU A 327 -6.44 9.88 -9.59
N SER A 328 -6.32 8.66 -9.07
CA SER A 328 -7.48 7.85 -8.65
C SER A 328 -8.25 8.50 -7.51
N VAL A 329 -7.55 9.05 -6.52
CA VAL A 329 -8.17 9.74 -5.39
C VAL A 329 -8.82 11.04 -5.87
N HIS A 330 -8.16 11.81 -6.73
CA HIS A 330 -8.72 13.04 -7.29
C HIS A 330 -9.96 12.77 -8.14
N GLU A 331 -9.94 11.72 -8.97
CA GLU A 331 -11.10 11.31 -9.77
C GLU A 331 -12.26 10.90 -8.87
N ILE A 332 -12.00 10.11 -7.82
CA ILE A 332 -13.05 9.70 -6.88
C ILE A 332 -13.59 10.89 -6.07
N GLU A 333 -12.74 11.84 -5.67
CA GLU A 333 -13.18 13.08 -5.03
C GLU A 333 -14.06 13.92 -5.97
N PHE A 334 -13.67 14.01 -7.25
CA PHE A 334 -14.44 14.67 -8.28
C PHE A 334 -15.79 13.97 -8.51
N GLU A 335 -15.80 12.64 -8.65
CA GLU A 335 -17.02 11.84 -8.79
C GLU A 335 -17.93 11.99 -7.58
N LEU A 336 -17.38 12.01 -6.36
CA LEU A 336 -18.13 12.22 -5.12
C LEU A 336 -18.77 13.61 -5.10
N LEU A 337 -18.01 14.66 -5.46
CA LEU A 337 -18.53 16.01 -5.58
C LEU A 337 -19.61 16.12 -6.66
N LEU A 338 -19.36 15.50 -7.83
CA LEU A 338 -20.31 15.44 -8.93
C LEU A 338 -21.59 14.71 -8.51
N ALA A 339 -21.49 13.58 -7.81
CA ALA A 339 -22.63 12.86 -7.26
C ALA A 339 -23.42 13.72 -6.28
N CYS A 340 -22.75 14.48 -5.40
CA CYS A 340 -23.40 15.42 -4.49
C CYS A 340 -24.14 16.53 -5.25
N ILE A 341 -23.52 17.11 -6.29
CA ILE A 341 -24.11 18.19 -7.10
C ILE A 341 -25.29 17.66 -7.92
N LEU A 342 -25.14 16.51 -8.59
CA LEU A 342 -26.22 15.89 -9.36
C LEU A 342 -27.38 15.50 -8.45
N THR A 343 -27.09 14.98 -7.27
CA THR A 343 -28.12 14.66 -6.28
C THR A 343 -28.84 15.93 -5.80
N ALA A 344 -28.09 17.00 -5.49
CA ALA A 344 -28.67 18.31 -5.16
C ALA A 344 -29.57 18.84 -6.30
N PHE A 345 -29.13 18.70 -7.55
CA PHE A 345 -29.89 19.12 -8.72
C PHE A 345 -31.18 18.32 -8.88
N VAL A 346 -31.12 16.99 -8.76
CA VAL A 346 -32.29 16.11 -8.82
C VAL A 346 -33.25 16.45 -7.69
N CYS A 347 -32.77 16.56 -6.44
CA CYS A 347 -33.58 16.99 -5.30
C CYS A 347 -34.28 18.34 -5.55
N TRP A 348 -33.59 19.30 -6.16
CA TRP A 348 -34.18 20.60 -6.50
C TRP A 348 -35.30 20.50 -7.54
N VAL A 349 -35.10 19.68 -8.57
CA VAL A 349 -36.12 19.43 -9.60
C VAL A 349 -37.36 18.76 -9.01
N PHE A 350 -37.18 17.81 -8.08
CA PHE A 350 -38.29 17.10 -7.43
C PHE A 350 -39.02 17.94 -6.37
N LEU A 351 -38.28 18.58 -5.46
CA LEU A 351 -38.85 19.34 -4.34
C LEU A 351 -39.38 20.71 -4.76
N GLY A 352 -38.90 21.26 -5.89
CA GLY A 352 -39.34 22.54 -6.44
C GLY A 352 -39.04 23.76 -5.57
N SER A 353 -38.30 23.59 -4.47
CA SER A 353 -37.98 24.62 -3.49
C SER A 353 -36.50 24.55 -3.08
N LEU A 354 -35.81 25.69 -3.15
CA LEU A 354 -34.39 25.78 -2.77
C LEU A 354 -34.18 25.51 -1.28
N SER A 355 -35.15 25.87 -0.43
CA SER A 355 -35.08 25.67 1.01
C SER A 355 -35.14 24.19 1.39
N SER A 356 -36.08 23.46 0.77
CA SER A 356 -36.21 22.00 0.92
C SER A 356 -34.98 21.28 0.39
N THR A 357 -34.45 21.72 -0.75
CA THR A 357 -33.23 21.17 -1.35
C THR A 357 -32.02 21.35 -0.44
N LEU A 358 -31.80 22.56 0.07
CA LEU A 358 -30.67 22.85 0.95
C LEU A 358 -30.71 21.98 2.22
N ASN A 359 -31.91 21.66 2.70
CA ASN A 359 -32.07 20.76 3.83
C ASN A 359 -31.57 19.33 3.52
N VAL A 360 -31.93 18.77 2.37
CA VAL A 360 -31.44 17.43 1.99
C VAL A 360 -29.93 17.47 1.73
N VAL A 361 -29.44 18.46 1.00
CA VAL A 361 -28.02 18.53 0.58
C VAL A 361 -27.08 18.67 1.76
N LEU A 362 -27.46 19.41 2.81
CA LEU A 362 -26.66 19.56 4.03
C LEU A 362 -26.56 18.26 4.86
N ALA A 363 -27.39 17.24 4.62
CA ALA A 363 -27.26 15.93 5.27
C ALA A 363 -26.03 15.14 4.75
N ILE A 364 -25.68 15.36 3.48
CA ILE A 364 -24.55 14.68 2.81
C ILE A 364 -23.21 14.99 3.48
N PRO A 365 -22.74 16.26 3.59
CA PRO A 365 -21.45 16.56 4.20
C PRO A 365 -21.39 16.16 5.67
N MET A 366 -22.49 16.25 6.41
CA MET A 366 -22.55 15.79 7.80
C MET A 366 -22.25 14.29 7.90
N SER A 367 -22.95 13.48 7.10
CA SER A 367 -22.83 12.02 7.16
C SER A 367 -21.49 11.53 6.61
N LEU A 368 -21.02 12.08 5.49
CA LEU A 368 -19.75 11.69 4.88
C LEU A 368 -18.56 12.13 5.73
N LEU A 369 -18.47 13.40 6.13
CA LEU A 369 -17.36 13.88 6.96
C LEU A 369 -17.40 13.27 8.36
N GLY A 370 -18.59 13.04 8.92
CA GLY A 370 -18.74 12.29 10.15
C GLY A 370 -18.22 10.85 10.02
N THR A 371 -18.44 10.21 8.89
CA THR A 371 -17.89 8.88 8.59
C THR A 371 -16.37 8.93 8.50
N VAL A 372 -15.80 9.92 7.80
CA VAL A 372 -14.35 10.13 7.72
C VAL A 372 -13.74 10.30 9.11
N ALA A 373 -14.40 11.03 10.01
CA ALA A 373 -13.95 11.15 11.40
C ALA A 373 -13.91 9.80 12.12
N VAL A 374 -14.96 8.98 11.99
CA VAL A 374 -15.03 7.67 12.66
C VAL A 374 -13.98 6.70 12.11
N ILE A 375 -13.84 6.59 10.79
CA ILE A 375 -12.85 5.67 10.19
C ILE A 375 -11.42 6.10 10.48
N TYR A 376 -11.15 7.41 10.65
CA TYR A 376 -9.87 7.91 11.14
C TYR A 376 -9.55 7.37 12.55
N PHE A 377 -10.51 7.40 13.48
CA PHE A 377 -10.32 6.83 14.82
C PHE A 377 -10.21 5.30 14.83
N LEU A 378 -10.74 4.63 13.80
CA LEU A 378 -10.55 3.19 13.59
C LEU A 378 -9.20 2.84 12.95
N GLY A 379 -8.37 3.84 12.62
CA GLY A 379 -7.06 3.63 12.00
C GLY A 379 -7.11 3.25 10.53
N PHE A 380 -8.22 3.52 9.83
CA PHE A 380 -8.32 3.28 8.39
C PHE A 380 -7.66 4.41 7.60
N THR A 381 -7.28 4.10 6.36
CA THR A 381 -6.78 5.05 5.37
C THR A 381 -7.90 5.44 4.40
N LEU A 382 -7.78 6.59 3.74
CA LEU A 382 -8.54 6.85 2.53
C LEU A 382 -7.95 6.03 1.40
N ASN A 383 -8.68 4.99 1.02
CA ASN A 383 -8.35 4.09 -0.07
C ASN A 383 -9.57 3.80 -0.93
N THR A 384 -9.35 3.04 -2.00
CA THR A 384 -10.37 2.67 -2.99
C THR A 384 -11.63 2.07 -2.34
N PHE A 385 -11.48 1.23 -1.31
CA PHE A 385 -12.61 0.55 -0.65
C PHE A 385 -13.39 1.47 0.29
N THR A 386 -12.72 2.31 1.07
CA THR A 386 -13.38 3.30 1.92
C THR A 386 -14.11 4.36 1.08
N LEU A 387 -13.48 4.82 -0.02
CA LEU A 387 -14.09 5.82 -0.89
C LEU A 387 -15.28 5.25 -1.67
N LEU A 388 -15.21 4.00 -2.14
CA LEU A 388 -16.35 3.30 -2.72
C LEU A 388 -17.53 3.21 -1.73
N GLY A 389 -17.22 2.94 -0.46
CA GLY A 389 -18.22 2.94 0.62
C GLY A 389 -18.87 4.32 0.81
N LEU A 390 -18.08 5.39 0.82
CA LEU A 390 -18.57 6.77 0.92
C LEU A 390 -19.41 7.18 -0.31
N ALA A 391 -18.97 6.82 -1.52
CA ALA A 391 -19.69 7.10 -2.76
C ALA A 391 -21.05 6.42 -2.79
N LEU A 392 -21.13 5.14 -2.42
CA LEU A 392 -22.39 4.41 -2.30
C LEU A 392 -23.30 5.00 -1.20
N ALA A 393 -22.70 5.46 -0.10
CA ALA A 393 -23.44 6.06 1.01
C ALA A 393 -24.18 7.35 0.62
N VAL A 394 -23.69 8.13 -0.36
CA VAL A 394 -24.36 9.38 -0.81
C VAL A 394 -25.82 9.12 -1.17
N GLY A 395 -26.10 8.05 -1.93
CA GLY A 395 -27.46 7.70 -2.34
C GLY A 395 -28.35 7.34 -1.16
N ILE A 396 -27.83 6.55 -0.21
CA ILE A 396 -28.57 6.10 0.97
C ILE A 396 -28.86 7.28 1.92
N VAL A 397 -27.85 8.15 2.13
CA VAL A 397 -27.98 9.34 2.99
C VAL A 397 -29.08 10.28 2.48
N VAL A 398 -29.15 10.44 1.17
CA VAL A 398 -30.14 11.31 0.55
C VAL A 398 -31.53 10.73 0.64
N ASP A 399 -31.69 9.41 0.47
CA ASP A 399 -32.99 8.73 0.58
C ASP A 399 -33.61 8.93 1.98
N ASP A 400 -32.84 8.75 3.04
CA ASP A 400 -33.28 8.98 4.42
C ASP A 400 -33.72 10.44 4.65
N ALA A 401 -32.92 11.41 4.18
CA ALA A 401 -33.21 12.82 4.32
C ALA A 401 -34.45 13.26 3.51
N ILE A 402 -34.64 12.70 2.31
CA ILE A 402 -35.83 12.95 1.48
C ILE A 402 -37.07 12.36 2.16
N MET A 403 -37.02 11.12 2.64
CA MET A 403 -38.14 10.46 3.30
C MET A 403 -38.65 11.28 4.49
N VAL A 404 -37.74 11.81 5.32
CA VAL A 404 -38.10 12.68 6.44
C VAL A 404 -38.70 13.99 5.97
N LEU A 405 -38.04 14.66 5.04
CA LEU A 405 -38.51 15.93 4.52
C LEU A 405 -39.89 15.82 3.87
N GLU A 406 -40.14 14.78 3.08
CA GLU A 406 -41.40 14.55 2.37
C GLU A 406 -42.54 14.32 3.37
N ASN A 407 -42.31 13.53 4.43
CA ASN A 407 -43.36 13.31 5.43
C ASN A 407 -43.66 14.55 6.28
N ILE A 408 -42.63 15.38 6.56
CA ILE A 408 -42.82 16.68 7.20
C ILE A 408 -43.59 17.63 6.26
N PHE A 409 -43.24 17.63 4.96
CA PHE A 409 -43.88 18.46 3.96
C PHE A 409 -45.37 18.11 3.78
N ARG A 410 -45.70 16.81 3.70
CA ARG A 410 -47.09 16.31 3.66
C ARG A 410 -47.92 16.85 4.83
N HIS A 411 -47.40 16.76 6.04
CA HIS A 411 -48.07 17.30 7.23
C HIS A 411 -48.23 18.81 7.24
N ALA A 412 -47.27 19.52 6.64
CA ALA A 412 -47.35 20.95 6.49
C ALA A 412 -48.40 21.35 5.41
N GLU A 413 -48.60 20.53 4.37
CA GLU A 413 -49.69 20.67 3.39
C GLU A 413 -51.07 20.38 4.00
N GLU A 414 -51.15 19.51 5.01
CA GLU A 414 -52.35 19.27 5.83
C GLU A 414 -52.71 20.46 6.75
N GLY A 415 -51.93 21.55 6.71
CA GLY A 415 -52.21 22.80 7.43
C GLY A 415 -51.57 22.93 8.81
N LYS A 416 -50.66 22.03 9.19
CA LYS A 416 -49.93 22.11 10.47
C LYS A 416 -48.85 23.20 10.44
N ASP A 417 -48.61 23.84 11.59
CA ASP A 417 -47.46 24.74 11.78
C ASP A 417 -46.13 23.99 11.54
N ARG A 418 -45.07 24.71 11.13
CA ARG A 418 -43.75 24.14 10.80
C ARG A 418 -43.17 23.29 11.94
N VAL A 419 -43.32 23.73 13.18
CA VAL A 419 -42.79 23.02 14.35
C VAL A 419 -43.59 21.75 14.60
N SER A 420 -44.91 21.82 14.53
CA SER A 420 -45.81 20.67 14.70
C SER A 420 -45.66 19.66 13.55
N ALA A 421 -45.57 20.14 12.30
CA ALA A 421 -45.33 19.32 11.12
C ALA A 421 -43.98 18.60 11.20
N ALA A 422 -42.90 19.29 11.61
CA ALA A 422 -41.60 18.66 11.80
C ALA A 422 -41.64 17.59 12.90
N ARG A 423 -42.34 17.85 14.00
CA ARG A 423 -42.44 16.92 15.14
C ARG A 423 -43.25 15.67 14.79
N GLU A 424 -44.48 15.86 14.32
CA GLU A 424 -45.40 14.76 14.03
C GLU A 424 -44.97 13.99 12.78
N GLY A 425 -44.51 14.71 11.74
CA GLY A 425 -43.98 14.11 10.52
C GLY A 425 -42.75 13.25 10.76
N THR A 426 -41.83 13.67 11.62
CA THR A 426 -40.67 12.83 11.95
C THR A 426 -41.07 11.64 12.82
N ALA A 427 -41.93 11.85 13.82
CA ALA A 427 -42.32 10.80 14.77
C ALA A 427 -43.01 9.60 14.10
N GLU A 428 -43.78 9.84 13.03
CA GLU A 428 -44.45 8.78 12.28
C GLU A 428 -43.46 7.84 11.56
N ILE A 429 -42.36 8.38 11.04
CA ILE A 429 -41.41 7.61 10.21
C ILE A 429 -40.17 7.15 10.96
N THR A 430 -39.90 7.66 12.16
CA THR A 430 -38.65 7.37 12.90
C THR A 430 -38.41 5.86 13.02
N PHE A 431 -39.45 5.09 13.32
CA PHE A 431 -39.33 3.63 13.42
C PHE A 431 -39.09 2.96 12.06
N ALA A 432 -39.76 3.43 11.00
CA ALA A 432 -39.58 2.91 9.65
C ALA A 432 -38.16 3.20 9.12
N ALA A 433 -37.65 4.41 9.35
CA ALA A 433 -36.29 4.82 9.03
C ALA A 433 -35.24 3.97 9.76
N LEU A 434 -35.45 3.72 11.05
CA LEU A 434 -34.59 2.84 11.83
C LEU A 434 -34.59 1.41 11.27
N ALA A 435 -35.77 0.88 10.94
CA ALA A 435 -35.89 -0.46 10.39
C ALA A 435 -35.18 -0.58 9.02
N ALA A 436 -35.33 0.43 8.14
CA ALA A 436 -34.64 0.49 6.86
C ALA A 436 -33.11 0.58 7.05
N THR A 437 -32.65 1.46 7.94
CA THR A 437 -31.23 1.58 8.31
C THR A 437 -30.66 0.27 8.82
N LEU A 438 -31.35 -0.39 9.76
CA LEU A 438 -30.92 -1.68 10.31
C LEU A 438 -30.95 -2.80 9.25
N ALA A 439 -31.86 -2.74 8.28
CA ALA A 439 -31.87 -3.69 7.17
C ALA A 439 -30.64 -3.50 6.27
N VAL A 440 -30.26 -2.25 5.95
CA VAL A 440 -29.02 -1.96 5.21
C VAL A 440 -27.80 -2.44 6.00
N VAL A 441 -27.74 -2.14 7.29
CA VAL A 441 -26.67 -2.65 8.17
C VAL A 441 -26.67 -4.18 8.17
N ALA A 442 -27.83 -4.86 8.24
CA ALA A 442 -27.91 -6.31 8.21
C ALA A 442 -27.46 -6.93 6.86
N ILE A 443 -27.57 -6.20 5.76
CA ILE A 443 -27.07 -6.62 4.44
C ILE A 443 -25.54 -6.55 4.38
N PHE A 444 -24.94 -5.50 4.94
CA PHE A 444 -23.49 -5.25 4.83
C PHE A 444 -22.67 -5.74 6.04
N LEU A 445 -23.29 -5.94 7.21
CA LEU A 445 -22.62 -6.48 8.40
C LEU A 445 -22.01 -7.87 8.17
N PRO A 446 -22.60 -8.81 7.41
CA PRO A 446 -21.97 -10.08 7.07
C PRO A 446 -20.61 -9.94 6.37
N VAL A 447 -20.38 -8.84 5.64
CA VAL A 447 -19.12 -8.57 4.95
C VAL A 447 -17.95 -8.46 5.94
N VAL A 448 -18.20 -7.93 7.14
CA VAL A 448 -17.23 -7.84 8.24
C VAL A 448 -16.74 -9.23 8.70
N PHE A 449 -17.56 -10.26 8.53
CA PHE A 449 -17.26 -11.65 8.93
C PHE A 449 -16.67 -12.49 7.80
N MET A 450 -16.44 -11.90 6.62
CA MET A 450 -15.78 -12.61 5.52
C MET A 450 -14.36 -12.99 5.93
N LYS A 451 -14.02 -14.26 5.72
CA LYS A 451 -12.67 -14.79 5.96
C LYS A 451 -11.78 -14.51 4.75
N GLY A 452 -10.48 -14.59 4.97
CA GLY A 452 -9.48 -14.43 3.91
C GLY A 452 -9.02 -13.00 3.72
N ILE A 453 -8.07 -12.84 2.80
CA ILE A 453 -7.56 -11.55 2.37
C ILE A 453 -8.71 -10.68 1.86
N ILE A 454 -9.59 -11.25 1.03
CA ILE A 454 -10.80 -10.59 0.50
C ILE A 454 -11.61 -9.96 1.64
N GLY A 455 -11.85 -10.70 2.73
CA GLY A 455 -12.58 -10.19 3.89
C GLY A 455 -11.92 -8.98 4.54
N ARG A 456 -10.58 -8.93 4.63
CA ARG A 456 -9.86 -7.76 5.17
C ARG A 456 -9.99 -6.51 4.29
N PHE A 457 -10.04 -6.69 2.97
CA PHE A 457 -10.27 -5.57 2.04
C PHE A 457 -11.70 -5.03 2.14
N PHE A 458 -12.68 -5.94 2.14
CA PHE A 458 -14.09 -5.59 2.21
C PHE A 458 -14.56 -5.16 3.62
N LEU A 459 -13.79 -5.47 4.68
CA LEU A 459 -14.03 -4.99 6.05
C LEU A 459 -14.10 -3.46 6.09
N GLN A 460 -13.11 -2.79 5.49
CA GLN A 460 -13.07 -1.32 5.50
C GLN A 460 -14.24 -0.73 4.70
N PHE A 461 -14.61 -1.33 3.58
CA PHE A 461 -15.81 -0.97 2.81
C PHE A 461 -17.09 -1.10 3.64
N GLY A 462 -17.32 -2.29 4.23
CA GLY A 462 -18.55 -2.59 4.98
C GLY A 462 -18.70 -1.75 6.24
N VAL A 463 -17.63 -1.54 7.00
CA VAL A 463 -17.63 -0.67 8.19
C VAL A 463 -17.88 0.79 7.79
N THR A 464 -17.21 1.30 6.76
CA THR A 464 -17.40 2.68 6.28
C THR A 464 -18.86 2.93 5.89
N LEU A 465 -19.46 2.01 5.12
CA LEU A 465 -20.85 2.12 4.71
C LEU A 465 -21.82 2.03 5.90
N CYS A 466 -21.65 1.06 6.79
CA CYS A 466 -22.48 0.92 8.00
C CYS A 466 -22.43 2.18 8.87
N VAL A 467 -21.24 2.75 9.08
CA VAL A 467 -21.08 4.00 9.83
C VAL A 467 -21.78 5.16 9.13
N ALA A 468 -21.64 5.28 7.81
CA ALA A 468 -22.29 6.35 7.04
C ALA A 468 -23.82 6.29 7.12
N VAL A 469 -24.40 5.08 7.01
CA VAL A 469 -25.85 4.89 7.11
C VAL A 469 -26.36 5.11 8.54
N LEU A 470 -25.60 4.69 9.57
CA LEU A 470 -25.95 4.99 10.96
C LEU A 470 -25.90 6.49 11.27
N LEU A 471 -24.90 7.21 10.75
CA LEU A 471 -24.82 8.66 10.87
C LEU A 471 -25.93 9.37 10.09
N SER A 472 -26.29 8.86 8.90
CA SER A 472 -27.46 9.31 8.13
C SER A 472 -28.73 9.24 8.96
N TYR A 473 -28.99 8.11 9.61
CA TYR A 473 -30.17 7.96 10.46
C TYR A 473 -30.18 8.97 11.62
N VAL A 474 -29.03 9.20 12.27
CA VAL A 474 -28.90 10.23 13.32
C VAL A 474 -29.20 11.62 12.76
N GLU A 475 -28.68 11.94 11.57
CA GLU A 475 -28.96 13.19 10.84
C GLU A 475 -30.46 13.37 10.60
N ALA A 476 -31.07 12.34 9.99
CA ALA A 476 -32.46 12.29 9.56
C ALA A 476 -33.45 12.50 10.71
N ILE A 477 -33.19 11.97 11.91
CA ILE A 477 -34.13 12.10 13.05
C ILE A 477 -33.85 13.29 13.97
N THR A 478 -32.67 13.92 13.88
CA THR A 478 -32.28 15.02 14.79
C THR A 478 -32.12 16.35 14.07
N LEU A 479 -31.29 16.41 13.04
CA LEU A 479 -30.90 17.66 12.38
C LEU A 479 -31.84 18.02 11.24
N ALA A 480 -32.26 17.06 10.40
CA ALA A 480 -33.22 17.32 9.33
C ALA A 480 -34.55 17.92 9.82
N PRO A 481 -35.16 17.45 10.93
CA PRO A 481 -36.41 18.01 11.45
C PRO A 481 -36.22 19.40 12.07
N ALA A 482 -35.11 19.62 12.79
CA ALA A 482 -34.78 20.92 13.36
C ALA A 482 -34.61 21.98 12.27
N ARG A 483 -33.95 21.62 11.17
CA ARG A 483 -33.78 22.48 9.99
C ARG A 483 -35.10 22.69 9.25
N CYS A 484 -35.95 21.66 9.10
CA CYS A 484 -37.30 21.83 8.55
C CYS A 484 -38.13 22.84 9.36
N ALA A 485 -38.13 22.72 10.69
CA ALA A 485 -38.91 23.62 11.55
C ALA A 485 -38.54 25.11 11.34
N GLN A 486 -37.29 25.40 10.95
CA GLN A 486 -36.80 26.75 10.67
C GLN A 486 -36.96 27.19 9.21
N LEU A 487 -36.54 26.32 8.28
CA LEU A 487 -36.32 26.66 6.87
C LEU A 487 -37.48 26.27 5.96
N LEU A 488 -38.39 25.39 6.39
CA LEU A 488 -39.45 24.89 5.53
C LEU A 488 -40.37 26.04 5.09
N LYS A 489 -40.41 26.30 3.78
CA LYS A 489 -41.37 27.23 3.17
C LYS A 489 -42.41 26.39 2.43
N THR A 490 -43.64 26.41 2.94
CA THR A 490 -44.79 25.65 2.41
C THR A 490 -45.50 26.33 1.24
N SER A 491 -45.11 27.54 0.84
CA SER A 491 -45.90 28.27 -0.16
C SER A 491 -45.67 27.73 -1.58
N ARG A 492 -46.69 27.04 -2.11
CA ARG A 492 -46.84 26.68 -3.52
C ARG A 492 -47.01 27.90 -4.45
N GLU A 493 -47.14 29.12 -3.93
CA GLU A 493 -47.48 30.32 -4.72
C GLU A 493 -46.32 30.86 -5.58
N HIS A 494 -45.08 30.37 -5.42
CA HIS A 494 -43.92 30.82 -6.20
C HIS A 494 -43.17 29.66 -6.88
N ARG A 495 -43.88 28.68 -7.45
CA ARG A 495 -43.23 27.66 -8.30
C ARG A 495 -42.83 28.24 -9.66
N SER A 496 -41.62 27.91 -10.11
CA SER A 496 -41.12 28.34 -11.43
C SER A 496 -41.96 27.72 -12.57
N ARG A 497 -41.96 28.34 -13.76
CA ARG A 497 -42.67 27.80 -14.96
C ARG A 497 -42.25 26.37 -15.31
N VAL A 498 -41.01 25.98 -14.95
CA VAL A 498 -40.48 24.62 -15.11
C VAL A 498 -41.16 23.64 -14.14
N GLY A 499 -41.35 24.03 -12.88
CA GLY A 499 -42.02 23.20 -11.87
C GLY A 499 -43.44 22.80 -12.27
N VAL A 500 -44.20 23.71 -12.89
CA VAL A 500 -45.58 23.41 -13.36
C VAL A 500 -45.61 22.40 -14.52
N VAL A 501 -44.60 22.42 -15.40
CA VAL A 501 -44.49 21.44 -16.50
C VAL A 501 -44.12 20.07 -15.94
N VAL A 502 -43.19 20.03 -14.99
CA VAL A 502 -42.76 18.82 -14.28
C VAL A 502 -43.94 18.21 -13.52
N ASP A 503 -44.70 19.00 -12.76
CA ASP A 503 -45.91 18.54 -12.06
C ASP A 503 -46.90 17.86 -13.02
N LYS A 504 -47.20 18.48 -14.17
CA LYS A 504 -48.10 17.90 -15.18
C LYS A 504 -47.58 16.58 -15.74
N ALA A 505 -46.26 16.45 -15.93
CA ALA A 505 -45.65 15.21 -16.37
C ALA A 505 -45.77 14.12 -15.29
N PHE A 506 -45.52 14.48 -14.02
CA PHE A 506 -45.71 13.58 -12.88
C PHE A 506 -47.15 13.14 -12.70
N THR A 507 -48.13 14.05 -12.83
CA THR A 507 -49.54 13.64 -12.72
C THR A 507 -49.91 12.66 -13.84
N LYS A 508 -49.39 12.83 -15.06
CA LYS A 508 -49.60 11.84 -16.13
C LYS A 508 -48.98 10.49 -15.80
N LEU A 509 -47.76 10.49 -15.25
CA LEU A 509 -47.06 9.28 -14.83
C LEU A 509 -47.81 8.58 -13.68
N GLU A 510 -48.33 9.33 -12.70
CA GLU A 510 -49.14 8.83 -11.59
C GLU A 510 -50.41 8.14 -12.10
N HIS A 511 -51.15 8.76 -13.03
CA HIS A 511 -52.33 8.14 -13.63
C HIS A 511 -52.00 6.89 -14.47
N LEU A 512 -50.82 6.84 -15.08
CA LEU A 512 -50.34 5.65 -15.79
C LEU A 512 -49.99 4.54 -14.80
N TYR A 513 -49.23 4.87 -13.76
CA TYR A 513 -48.86 3.97 -12.67
C TYR A 513 -50.10 3.38 -12.00
N ALA A 514 -51.09 4.22 -11.65
CA ALA A 514 -52.35 3.78 -11.06
C ALA A 514 -53.11 2.78 -11.95
N ARG A 515 -53.12 3.00 -13.28
CA ARG A 515 -53.73 2.07 -14.24
C ARG A 515 -52.99 0.73 -14.31
N VAL A 516 -51.66 0.76 -14.37
CA VAL A 516 -50.82 -0.45 -14.43
C VAL A 516 -50.92 -1.23 -13.11
N LEU A 517 -50.90 -0.54 -11.97
CA LEU A 517 -51.05 -1.12 -10.64
C LEU A 517 -52.42 -1.79 -10.48
N ALA A 518 -53.50 -1.10 -10.88
CA ALA A 518 -54.85 -1.68 -10.85
C ALA A 518 -54.92 -2.97 -11.68
N TRP A 519 -54.30 -2.98 -12.87
CA TRP A 519 -54.22 -4.18 -13.69
C TRP A 519 -53.41 -5.32 -13.03
N GLY A 520 -52.28 -4.98 -12.40
CA GLY A 520 -51.44 -5.93 -11.67
C GLY A 520 -52.14 -6.54 -10.46
N LEU A 521 -52.87 -5.74 -9.70
CA LEU A 521 -53.64 -6.16 -8.52
C LEU A 521 -54.81 -7.08 -8.88
N VAL A 522 -55.45 -6.87 -10.04
CA VAL A 522 -56.53 -7.75 -10.54
C VAL A 522 -55.99 -9.11 -11.00
N ARG A 523 -54.71 -9.22 -11.38
CA ARG A 523 -54.09 -10.45 -11.90
C ARG A 523 -52.75 -10.76 -11.23
N PRO A 524 -52.73 -11.03 -9.91
CA PRO A 524 -51.48 -11.21 -9.15
C PRO A 524 -50.66 -12.40 -9.65
N TYR A 525 -51.30 -13.46 -10.15
CA TYR A 525 -50.62 -14.65 -10.68
C TYR A 525 -49.74 -14.34 -11.91
N ARG A 526 -50.11 -13.35 -12.75
CA ARG A 526 -49.29 -12.96 -13.91
C ARG A 526 -48.06 -12.19 -13.48
N VAL A 527 -48.22 -11.30 -12.51
CA VAL A 527 -47.12 -10.55 -11.91
C VAL A 527 -46.12 -11.52 -11.27
N LEU A 528 -46.63 -12.51 -10.51
CA LEU A 528 -45.81 -13.55 -9.91
C LEU A 528 -45.07 -14.38 -10.97
N LEU A 529 -45.76 -14.79 -12.04
CA LEU A 529 -45.13 -15.58 -13.11
C LEU A 529 -44.02 -14.79 -13.82
N VAL A 530 -44.23 -13.50 -14.09
CA VAL A 530 -43.20 -12.64 -14.67
C VAL A 530 -42.03 -12.45 -13.70
N ALA A 531 -42.29 -12.23 -12.41
CA ALA A 531 -41.25 -12.10 -11.41
C ALA A 531 -40.41 -13.38 -11.28
N VAL A 532 -41.05 -14.56 -11.27
CA VAL A 532 -40.35 -15.85 -11.26
C VAL A 532 -39.57 -16.07 -12.56
N ALA A 533 -40.14 -15.72 -13.71
CA ALA A 533 -39.43 -15.81 -14.98
C ALA A 533 -38.18 -14.90 -15.01
N MET A 534 -38.28 -13.67 -14.49
CA MET A 534 -37.14 -12.77 -14.35
C MET A 534 -36.09 -13.30 -13.37
N LEU A 535 -36.51 -13.91 -12.26
CA LEU A 535 -35.59 -14.53 -11.29
C LEU A 535 -34.85 -15.73 -11.89
N VAL A 536 -35.54 -16.56 -12.67
CA VAL A 536 -34.92 -17.70 -13.36
C VAL A 536 -33.94 -17.20 -14.42
N LEU A 537 -34.33 -16.18 -15.20
CA LEU A 537 -33.47 -15.57 -16.20
C LEU A 537 -32.22 -14.93 -15.59
N SER A 538 -32.37 -14.23 -14.45
CA SER A 538 -31.23 -13.65 -13.74
C SER A 538 -30.30 -14.72 -13.18
N GLY A 539 -30.83 -15.86 -12.72
CA GLY A 539 -30.03 -17.02 -12.30
C GLY A 539 -29.20 -17.63 -13.44
N PHE A 540 -29.73 -17.68 -14.66
CA PHE A 540 -28.98 -18.09 -15.84
C PHE A 540 -27.90 -17.07 -16.23
N ALA A 541 -28.24 -15.78 -16.21
CA ALA A 541 -27.27 -14.71 -16.49
C ALA A 541 -26.12 -14.68 -15.47
N PHE A 542 -26.41 -14.91 -14.18
CA PHE A 542 -25.41 -14.96 -13.13
C PHE A 542 -24.38 -16.07 -13.35
N LYS A 543 -24.83 -17.26 -13.80
CA LYS A 543 -23.91 -18.36 -14.12
C LYS A 543 -23.03 -18.10 -15.35
N ALA A 544 -23.45 -17.20 -16.24
CA ALA A 544 -22.69 -16.84 -17.42
C ALA A 544 -21.63 -15.75 -17.16
N LEU A 545 -21.68 -15.09 -15.99
CA LEU A 545 -20.74 -14.04 -15.63
C LEU A 545 -19.43 -14.66 -15.08
N PRO A 546 -18.27 -14.38 -15.69
CA PRO A 546 -17.00 -14.80 -15.13
C PRO A 546 -16.72 -14.05 -13.82
N GLY A 547 -16.15 -14.74 -12.84
CA GLY A 547 -15.71 -14.13 -11.59
C GLY A 547 -14.28 -13.62 -11.71
N GLU A 548 -14.06 -12.36 -11.34
CA GLU A 548 -12.74 -11.73 -11.25
C GLU A 548 -12.67 -10.92 -9.94
N PHE A 549 -11.50 -10.92 -9.28
CA PHE A 549 -11.34 -10.24 -7.99
C PHE A 549 -11.08 -8.74 -8.15
N VAL A 550 -10.12 -8.37 -9.00
CA VAL A 550 -9.79 -6.99 -9.37
C VAL A 550 -9.51 -6.98 -10.86
N PRO A 551 -10.18 -6.13 -11.66
CA PRO A 551 -9.94 -6.04 -13.09
C PRO A 551 -8.52 -5.52 -13.35
N SER A 552 -7.89 -5.99 -14.42
CA SER A 552 -6.63 -5.40 -14.88
C SER A 552 -6.83 -3.94 -15.26
N GLN A 553 -6.03 -3.04 -14.66
CA GLN A 553 -6.04 -1.62 -14.95
C GLN A 553 -4.73 -1.20 -15.58
N ASP A 554 -4.79 -0.25 -16.51
CA ASP A 554 -3.59 0.39 -17.03
C ASP A 554 -3.04 1.35 -15.97
N GLN A 555 -1.85 1.06 -15.46
CA GLN A 555 -1.12 1.90 -14.49
C GLN A 555 -0.01 2.72 -15.15
N GLY A 556 -0.04 2.87 -16.49
CA GLY A 556 1.03 3.53 -17.25
C GLY A 556 2.35 2.76 -17.24
N ARG A 557 2.32 1.46 -16.92
CA ARG A 557 3.52 0.60 -16.89
C ARG A 557 3.22 -0.81 -17.38
N MET A 558 4.25 -1.42 -17.94
CA MET A 558 4.27 -2.84 -18.28
C MET A 558 5.58 -3.44 -17.79
N SER A 559 5.49 -4.53 -17.01
CA SER A 559 6.65 -5.29 -16.58
C SER A 559 6.83 -6.49 -17.51
N VAL A 560 8.01 -6.60 -18.12
CA VAL A 560 8.38 -7.72 -18.98
C VAL A 560 9.49 -8.49 -18.28
N ARG A 561 9.26 -9.78 -18.04
CA ARG A 561 10.29 -10.69 -17.51
C ARG A 561 10.98 -11.38 -18.67
N LEU A 562 12.30 -11.30 -18.72
CA LEU A 562 13.11 -12.00 -19.70
C LEU A 562 13.96 -13.06 -18.98
N GLN A 563 13.99 -14.26 -19.55
CA GLN A 563 14.76 -15.37 -19.00
C GLN A 563 15.56 -16.05 -20.11
N THR A 564 16.87 -16.16 -19.91
CA THR A 564 17.79 -16.86 -20.79
C THR A 564 17.97 -18.30 -20.33
N ALA A 565 18.60 -19.13 -21.16
CA ALA A 565 18.87 -20.52 -20.82
C ALA A 565 19.73 -20.62 -19.54
N VAL A 566 19.48 -21.65 -18.74
CA VAL A 566 20.28 -21.94 -17.54
C VAL A 566 21.76 -22.11 -17.95
N GLY A 567 22.66 -21.47 -17.20
CA GLY A 567 24.10 -21.44 -17.51
C GLY A 567 24.55 -20.31 -18.44
N SER A 568 23.64 -19.45 -18.91
CA SER A 568 24.04 -18.23 -19.64
C SER A 568 24.81 -17.27 -18.73
N SER A 569 25.90 -16.70 -19.24
CA SER A 569 26.66 -15.67 -18.52
C SER A 569 25.87 -14.35 -18.42
N LEU A 570 26.23 -13.50 -17.46
CA LEU A 570 25.64 -12.16 -17.36
C LEU A 570 25.83 -11.36 -18.65
N GLU A 571 26.98 -11.50 -19.31
CA GLU A 571 27.27 -10.83 -20.57
C GLU A 571 26.31 -11.24 -21.70
N GLU A 572 26.00 -12.53 -21.80
CA GLU A 572 25.04 -13.02 -22.80
C GLU A 572 23.61 -12.55 -22.49
N THR A 573 23.20 -12.64 -21.22
CA THR A 573 21.90 -12.10 -20.78
C THR A 573 21.81 -10.61 -21.07
N ASN A 574 22.85 -9.87 -20.75
CA ASN A 574 22.95 -8.43 -20.99
C ASN A 574 22.82 -8.08 -22.48
N ARG A 575 23.46 -8.85 -23.35
CA ARG A 575 23.37 -8.67 -24.82
C ARG A 575 21.95 -8.86 -25.33
N LEU A 576 21.23 -9.86 -24.81
CA LEU A 576 19.84 -10.12 -25.18
C LEU A 576 18.88 -9.06 -24.61
N PHE A 577 19.12 -8.61 -23.38
CA PHE A 577 18.35 -7.51 -22.77
C PHE A 577 18.48 -6.22 -23.57
N LYS A 578 19.68 -5.85 -24.03
CA LYS A 578 19.88 -4.67 -24.90
C LYS A 578 19.02 -4.72 -26.17
N ARG A 579 18.93 -5.88 -26.82
CA ARG A 579 18.06 -6.05 -28.01
C ARG A 579 16.58 -5.86 -27.67
N ALA A 580 16.15 -6.33 -26.50
CA ALA A 580 14.78 -6.13 -26.05
C ALA A 580 14.52 -4.66 -25.68
N GLU A 581 15.47 -4.01 -25.00
CA GLU A 581 15.43 -2.58 -24.69
C GLU A 581 15.31 -1.74 -25.96
N ASP A 582 16.15 -1.99 -26.98
CA ASP A 582 16.11 -1.29 -28.27
C ASP A 582 14.76 -1.46 -28.97
N PHE A 583 14.19 -2.68 -28.94
CA PHE A 583 12.88 -2.95 -29.51
C PHE A 583 11.76 -2.20 -28.78
N VAL A 584 11.79 -2.20 -27.45
CA VAL A 584 10.78 -1.52 -26.62
C VAL A 584 10.92 0.00 -26.76
N ALA A 585 12.13 0.53 -26.77
CA ALA A 585 12.42 1.95 -26.95
C ALA A 585 12.04 2.48 -28.35
N SER A 586 11.95 1.61 -29.36
CA SER A 586 11.49 2.00 -30.71
C SER A 586 10.00 2.36 -30.79
N ARG A 587 9.22 2.09 -29.74
CA ARG A 587 7.78 2.32 -29.69
C ARG A 587 7.47 3.74 -29.20
N PRO A 588 6.66 4.53 -29.93
CA PRO A 588 6.35 5.91 -29.54
C PRO A 588 5.55 6.00 -28.23
N GLU A 589 4.88 4.92 -27.82
CA GLU A 589 4.11 4.85 -26.57
C GLU A 589 4.99 4.69 -25.32
N VAL A 590 6.28 4.37 -25.48
CA VAL A 590 7.19 4.10 -24.36
C VAL A 590 8.02 5.34 -24.05
N THR A 591 7.74 5.97 -22.90
CA THR A 591 8.47 7.15 -22.44
C THR A 591 9.83 6.83 -21.81
N ARG A 592 9.91 5.72 -21.07
CA ARG A 592 11.14 5.28 -20.37
C ARG A 592 11.22 3.77 -20.31
N VAL A 593 12.46 3.25 -20.40
CA VAL A 593 12.77 1.85 -20.20
C VAL A 593 13.72 1.73 -19.02
N PHE A 594 13.28 0.99 -17.99
CA PHE A 594 14.11 0.63 -16.86
C PHE A 594 14.34 -0.88 -16.91
N ALA A 595 15.61 -1.28 -17.02
CA ALA A 595 16.00 -2.68 -17.15
C ALA A 595 16.91 -3.06 -15.97
N VAL A 596 16.62 -4.20 -15.36
CA VAL A 596 17.47 -4.83 -14.35
C VAL A 596 17.87 -6.20 -14.87
N VAL A 597 19.16 -6.39 -15.11
CA VAL A 597 19.75 -7.65 -15.58
C VAL A 597 20.35 -8.38 -14.38
N GLY A 598 20.10 -9.68 -14.26
CA GLY A 598 20.62 -10.49 -13.14
C GLY A 598 19.67 -10.61 -11.95
N GLY A 599 18.37 -10.40 -12.18
CA GLY A 599 17.29 -10.60 -11.22
C GLY A 599 16.86 -9.35 -10.45
N GLY A 600 15.54 -9.18 -10.28
CA GLY A 600 14.93 -8.10 -9.51
C GLY A 600 14.63 -8.43 -8.03
N GLY A 601 14.94 -9.65 -7.57
CA GLY A 601 14.82 -10.08 -6.17
C GLY A 601 16.05 -10.88 -5.78
N GLY A 602 16.43 -10.87 -4.49
CA GLY A 602 17.74 -11.25 -3.91
C GLY A 602 18.32 -12.66 -4.17
N GLY A 603 17.95 -13.35 -5.25
CA GLY A 603 18.69 -14.51 -5.76
C GLY A 603 19.64 -14.08 -6.87
N GLY A 604 20.92 -14.46 -6.77
CA GLY A 604 21.99 -14.12 -7.72
C GLY A 604 21.92 -14.83 -9.08
N SER A 605 20.72 -15.05 -9.63
CA SER A 605 20.52 -15.69 -10.92
C SER A 605 20.80 -14.72 -12.07
N VAL A 606 21.96 -14.86 -12.71
CA VAL A 606 22.43 -14.01 -13.82
C VAL A 606 21.66 -14.20 -15.15
N ASN A 607 20.78 -15.20 -15.22
CA ASN A 607 20.03 -15.59 -16.43
C ASN A 607 18.59 -15.05 -16.48
N SER A 608 18.21 -14.16 -15.57
CA SER A 608 16.86 -13.57 -15.56
C SER A 608 16.90 -12.10 -15.20
N GLY A 609 15.82 -11.38 -15.48
CA GLY A 609 15.63 -9.96 -15.15
C GLY A 609 14.23 -9.46 -15.47
#